data_AF-A0A4Y7XAL2-F1
#
_entry.id   AF-A0A4Y7XAL2-F1
#
_cell.length_a   1.000
_cell.length_b   1.000
_cell.length_c   1.000
_cell.angle_alpha   90.00
_cell.angle_beta   90.00
_cell.angle_gamma   90.00
#
_symmetry.space_group_name_H-M   'P 1'
#
loop_
_entity.id
_entity.type
_entity.pdbx_description
1 polymer ?
#
loop_
_entity_poly.entity_id
_entity_poly.type
_entity_poly.pdbx_seq_one_letter_code
_entity_poly.pdbx_strand_id
1 'polypeptide(L)'
;MSVKNIVTLGIIAGLAGCATPENIKPQDMSKFNSPNEVIMAKNLNGKEGLGKESIIAVYAMSNTVDNFSDAFLPWAYMEKLCLSQGGHFSQVAQTTFKELKKDVYELPRYAMVRERMGTFKCAKAGGDWNVAIEPQYSRMSGIGSTTMVLVTVKTRVIDAVTASANAQSAAREQQIQARNQQRQQEYYQELRRAELERAANHQRYIAANPPTINDIGHTICKETQLGIYTGLIVLGEPQYKTIQGMAIGSLEAISNDRSNLKINLKGWLNGNSIESGTRAIYKQTPLESGRVIWDNKDGWYMCDY
;
A
#
# COMPACT_ATOMS: atom_id res chain seq x y z
N MET A 1 -20.44 46.54 65.49
CA MET A 1 -20.88 45.27 64.89
C MET A 1 -20.92 45.45 63.38
N SER A 2 -20.05 44.76 62.65
CA SER A 2 -20.04 44.75 61.18
C SER A 2 -19.67 43.33 60.75
N VAL A 3 -20.64 42.61 60.21
CA VAL A 3 -20.46 41.25 59.68
C VAL A 3 -20.37 41.39 58.17
N LYS A 4 -19.17 41.17 57.61
CA LYS A 4 -18.94 41.10 56.17
C LYS A 4 -19.27 39.68 55.71
N ASN A 5 -20.37 39.53 54.98
CA ASN A 5 -20.70 38.31 54.24
C ASN A 5 -19.74 38.17 53.05
N ILE A 6 -18.86 37.17 53.13
CA ILE A 6 -18.08 36.70 51.98
C ILE A 6 -18.96 35.71 51.23
N VAL A 7 -19.40 36.10 50.04
CA VAL A 7 -20.08 35.22 49.09
C VAL A 7 -19.01 34.38 48.39
N THR A 8 -18.91 33.12 48.80
CA THR A 8 -18.08 32.11 48.14
C THR A 8 -18.79 31.65 46.86
N LEU A 9 -18.42 32.22 45.71
CA LEU A 9 -18.79 31.66 44.41
C LEU A 9 -17.99 30.37 44.18
N GLY A 10 -18.63 29.23 44.40
CA GLY A 10 -18.13 27.92 43.98
C GLY A 10 -18.16 27.80 42.46
N ILE A 11 -17.00 27.93 41.83
CA ILE A 11 -16.80 27.57 40.42
C ILE A 11 -16.81 26.04 40.34
N ILE A 12 -17.93 25.46 39.95
CA ILE A 12 -17.98 24.07 39.48
C ILE A 12 -17.40 24.08 38.07
N ALA A 13 -16.08 23.91 37.96
CA ALA A 13 -15.45 23.54 36.71
C ALA A 13 -15.89 22.10 36.40
N GLY A 14 -16.92 21.96 35.57
CA GLY A 14 -17.29 20.66 35.01
C GLY A 14 -16.09 20.11 34.26
N LEU A 15 -15.52 19.02 34.76
CA LEU A 15 -14.53 18.22 34.05
C LEU A 15 -15.16 17.81 32.72
N ALA A 16 -14.70 18.41 31.63
CA ALA A 16 -15.05 17.97 30.28
C ALA A 16 -14.46 16.57 30.11
N GLY A 17 -15.26 15.54 30.37
CA GLY A 17 -14.92 14.17 30.00
C GLY A 17 -14.52 14.15 28.53
N CYS A 18 -13.41 13.48 28.22
CA CYS A 18 -12.97 13.29 26.84
C CYS A 18 -14.08 12.56 26.08
N ALA A 19 -14.80 13.28 25.22
CA ALA A 19 -15.82 12.68 24.38
C ALA A 19 -15.11 11.88 23.29
N THR A 20 -15.39 10.59 23.21
CA THR A 20 -15.04 9.77 22.05
C THR A 20 -16.28 9.63 21.16
N PRO A 21 -16.15 9.48 19.82
CA PRO A 21 -17.27 9.33 18.90
C PRO A 21 -18.30 8.27 19.29
N GLU A 22 -17.83 7.16 19.87
CA GLU A 22 -18.66 6.01 20.26
C GLU A 22 -19.51 6.28 21.51
N ASN A 23 -19.08 7.21 22.37
CA ASN A 23 -19.75 7.50 23.64
C ASN A 23 -20.84 8.58 23.53
N ILE A 24 -21.01 9.20 22.36
CA ILE A 24 -22.05 10.21 22.14
C ILE A 24 -23.39 9.51 21.91
N LYS A 25 -24.39 9.81 22.75
CA LYS A 25 -25.74 9.24 22.60
C LYS A 25 -26.69 10.23 21.92
N PRO A 26 -27.72 9.76 21.18
CA PRO A 26 -28.73 10.65 20.59
C PRO A 26 -29.41 11.55 21.64
N GLN A 27 -29.66 11.04 22.85
CA GLN A 27 -30.26 11.80 23.94
C GLN A 27 -29.40 13.02 24.35
N ASP A 28 -28.07 12.94 24.24
CA ASP A 28 -27.19 14.07 24.55
C ASP A 28 -27.35 15.22 23.54
N MET A 29 -27.84 14.91 22.35
CA MET A 29 -28.02 15.83 21.23
C MET A 29 -29.46 16.35 21.08
N SER A 30 -30.43 15.81 21.81
CA SER A 30 -31.85 16.21 21.68
C SER A 30 -32.13 17.66 22.05
N LYS A 31 -31.22 18.30 22.80
CA LYS A 31 -31.31 19.72 23.17
C LYS A 31 -30.92 20.69 22.06
N PHE A 32 -30.41 20.20 20.94
CA PHE A 32 -29.99 21.02 19.80
C PHE A 32 -30.99 20.89 18.65
N ASN A 33 -31.36 22.02 18.07
CA ASN A 33 -32.33 22.08 16.97
C ASN A 33 -31.66 22.07 15.60
N SER A 34 -30.41 22.55 15.51
CA SER A 34 -29.70 22.66 14.24
C SER A 34 -28.23 22.22 14.33
N PRO A 35 -27.63 21.79 13.20
CA PRO A 35 -26.20 21.50 13.16
C PRO A 35 -25.31 22.69 13.53
N ASN A 36 -25.73 23.93 13.21
CA ASN A 36 -24.98 25.14 13.57
C ASN A 36 -24.87 25.32 15.09
N GLU A 37 -25.94 25.04 15.83
CA GLU A 37 -25.90 25.05 17.30
C GLU A 37 -24.90 24.02 17.83
N VAL A 38 -24.85 22.82 17.24
CA VAL A 38 -23.88 21.79 17.61
C VAL A 38 -22.45 22.21 17.29
N ILE A 39 -22.20 22.77 16.11
CA ILE A 39 -20.87 23.28 15.69
C ILE A 39 -20.34 24.29 16.71
N MET A 40 -21.19 25.24 17.13
CA MET A 40 -20.84 26.26 18.11
C MET A 40 -20.68 25.66 19.52
N ALA A 41 -21.67 24.93 20.01
CA ALA A 41 -21.70 24.42 21.39
C ALA A 41 -20.62 23.36 21.66
N LYS A 42 -20.21 22.60 20.65
CA LYS A 42 -19.13 21.60 20.74
C LYS A 42 -17.78 22.13 20.24
N ASN A 43 -17.72 23.39 19.83
CA ASN A 43 -16.52 24.05 19.31
C ASN A 43 -15.84 23.23 18.19
N LEU A 44 -16.62 22.74 17.22
CA LEU A 44 -16.14 21.81 16.19
C LEU A 44 -15.17 22.46 15.19
N ASN A 45 -15.18 23.79 15.08
CA ASN A 45 -14.30 24.54 14.18
C ASN A 45 -13.18 25.30 14.90
N GLY A 46 -12.94 25.00 16.18
CA GLY A 46 -11.97 25.71 16.99
C GLY A 46 -12.35 27.18 17.24
N LYS A 47 -11.52 27.88 18.03
CA LYS A 47 -11.79 29.27 18.44
C LYS A 47 -11.83 30.25 17.27
N GLU A 48 -11.03 30.02 16.24
CA GLU A 48 -10.91 30.90 15.07
C GLU A 48 -11.89 30.54 13.95
N GLY A 49 -12.68 29.46 14.09
CA GLY A 49 -13.63 29.02 13.06
C GLY A 49 -12.97 28.44 11.80
N LEU A 50 -11.64 28.28 11.80
CA LEU A 50 -10.86 27.75 10.67
C LEU A 50 -10.81 26.22 10.62
N GLY A 51 -11.38 25.56 11.62
CA GLY A 51 -11.33 24.11 11.81
C GLY A 51 -10.68 23.76 13.14
N LYS A 52 -10.94 22.54 13.61
CA LYS A 52 -10.34 22.03 14.85
C LYS A 52 -9.28 21.00 14.49
N GLU A 53 -8.09 21.19 15.05
CA GLU A 53 -7.02 20.21 14.95
C GLU A 53 -7.33 19.02 15.86
N SER A 54 -7.13 17.81 15.35
CA SER A 54 -7.39 16.56 16.06
C SER A 54 -6.43 15.48 15.60
N ILE A 55 -6.16 14.53 16.48
CA ILE A 55 -5.30 13.39 16.17
C ILE A 55 -6.12 12.37 15.38
N ILE A 56 -5.54 11.83 14.31
CA ILE A 56 -6.13 10.75 13.51
C ILE A 56 -5.37 9.43 13.61
N ALA A 57 -4.08 9.48 13.90
CA ALA A 57 -3.25 8.29 14.08
C ALA A 57 -2.06 8.59 15.01
N VAL A 58 -1.61 7.56 15.74
CA VAL A 58 -0.41 7.62 16.57
C VAL A 58 0.48 6.40 16.28
N TYR A 59 1.75 6.68 16.02
CA TYR A 59 2.78 5.70 15.75
C TYR A 59 3.80 5.76 16.89
N ALA A 60 3.92 4.66 17.65
CA ALA A 60 5.02 4.46 18.59
C ALA A 60 5.96 3.39 18.01
N MET A 61 7.26 3.49 18.28
CA MET A 61 8.38 2.71 17.69
C MET A 61 8.25 1.17 17.63
N SER A 62 7.17 0.56 18.11
CA SER A 62 6.93 -0.88 17.94
C SER A 62 5.49 -1.30 17.63
N ASN A 63 4.50 -0.40 17.59
CA ASN A 63 3.11 -0.73 17.24
C ASN A 63 2.34 0.54 16.84
N THR A 64 1.45 0.43 15.85
CA THR A 64 0.35 1.39 15.67
C THR A 64 -0.51 1.36 16.92
N VAL A 65 -0.57 2.48 17.64
CA VAL A 65 -1.51 2.63 18.75
C VAL A 65 -2.81 3.15 18.12
N ASP A 66 -3.88 2.40 18.37
CA ASP A 66 -5.22 2.48 17.78
C ASP A 66 -5.70 3.88 17.34
N ASN A 67 -6.35 3.90 16.17
CA ASN A 67 -7.33 4.85 15.65
C ASN A 67 -7.85 5.89 16.67
N PHE A 68 -7.11 6.98 16.86
CA PHE A 68 -7.61 8.10 17.64
C PHE A 68 -8.75 8.78 16.87
N SER A 69 -9.86 8.94 17.58
CA SER A 69 -11.19 9.10 17.00
C SER A 69 -11.69 10.55 17.03
N ASP A 70 -10.93 11.45 17.66
CA ASP A 70 -11.31 12.85 17.88
C ASP A 70 -11.57 13.59 16.56
N ALA A 71 -10.80 13.28 15.51
CA ALA A 71 -11.00 13.83 14.17
C ALA A 71 -12.39 13.50 13.58
N PHE A 72 -13.05 12.46 14.09
CA PHE A 72 -14.37 12.02 13.66
C PHE A 72 -15.50 12.44 14.62
N LEU A 73 -15.19 13.21 15.68
CA LEU A 73 -16.21 13.78 16.55
C LEU A 73 -17.27 14.60 15.80
N PRO A 74 -16.93 15.43 14.80
CA PRO A 74 -17.95 16.12 14.04
C PRO A 74 -18.95 15.18 13.39
N TRP A 75 -18.47 14.09 12.77
CA TRP A 75 -19.33 13.08 12.16
C TRP A 75 -20.28 12.45 13.19
N ALA A 76 -19.75 12.03 14.34
CA ALA A 76 -20.56 11.41 15.37
C ALA A 76 -21.60 12.39 15.95
N TYR A 77 -21.24 13.63 16.22
CA TYR A 77 -22.22 14.62 16.69
C TYR A 77 -23.35 14.86 15.69
N MET A 78 -23.03 14.93 14.39
CA MET A 78 -24.04 15.12 13.35
C MET A 78 -24.93 13.89 13.18
N GLU A 79 -24.36 12.70 13.21
CA GLU A 79 -25.13 11.44 13.19
C GLU A 79 -26.10 11.38 14.38
N LYS A 80 -25.61 11.62 15.61
CA LYS A 80 -26.43 11.53 16.82
C LYS A 80 -27.47 12.65 16.90
N LEU A 81 -27.18 13.83 16.37
CA LEU A 81 -28.18 14.90 16.19
C LEU A 81 -29.29 14.46 15.22
N CYS A 82 -28.92 13.86 14.08
CA CYS A 82 -29.92 13.40 13.12
C CYS A 82 -30.84 12.33 13.73
N LEU A 83 -30.25 11.36 14.43
CA LEU A 83 -30.99 10.30 15.11
C LEU A 83 -31.89 10.85 16.23
N SER A 84 -31.45 11.84 17.01
CA SER A 84 -32.26 12.46 18.07
C SER A 84 -33.49 13.19 17.52
N GLN A 85 -33.41 13.64 16.27
CA GLN A 85 -34.49 14.28 15.53
C GLN A 85 -35.36 13.28 14.75
N GLY A 86 -35.17 11.98 14.95
CA GLY A 86 -35.90 10.93 14.23
C GLY A 86 -35.57 10.85 12.74
N GLY A 87 -34.40 11.36 12.33
CA GLY A 87 -33.94 11.35 10.96
C GLY A 87 -32.99 10.20 10.61
N HIS A 88 -32.66 10.08 9.33
CA HIS A 88 -31.66 9.16 8.80
C HIS A 88 -30.42 9.90 8.30
N PHE A 89 -29.26 9.60 8.88
CA PHE A 89 -27.99 10.20 8.53
C PHE A 89 -27.26 9.35 7.49
N SER A 90 -26.88 9.95 6.38
CA SER A 90 -26.23 9.25 5.26
C SER A 90 -25.15 10.10 4.62
N GLN A 91 -24.11 9.45 4.10
CA GLN A 91 -23.06 10.12 3.33
C GLN A 91 -23.54 10.29 1.88
N VAL A 92 -23.51 11.52 1.39
CA VAL A 92 -23.90 11.86 0.01
C VAL A 92 -22.68 11.94 -0.90
N ALA A 93 -21.53 12.36 -0.35
CA ALA A 93 -20.27 12.40 -1.07
C ALA A 93 -19.11 12.11 -0.13
N GLN A 94 -18.17 11.28 -0.53
CA GLN A 94 -16.89 11.15 0.16
C GLN A 94 -16.08 12.43 0.00
N THR A 95 -15.20 12.73 0.97
CA THR A 95 -14.24 13.83 0.81
C THR A 95 -13.38 13.59 -0.45
N THR A 96 -13.27 14.64 -1.25
CA THR A 96 -12.40 14.67 -2.43
C THR A 96 -11.05 15.31 -2.12
N PHE A 97 -10.81 15.68 -0.85
CA PHE A 97 -9.62 16.38 -0.38
C PHE A 97 -9.33 17.71 -1.10
N LYS A 98 -10.30 18.30 -1.80
CA LYS A 98 -10.13 19.56 -2.54
C LYS A 98 -9.83 20.75 -1.63
N GLU A 99 -10.30 20.69 -0.40
CA GLU A 99 -10.06 21.73 0.60
C GLU A 99 -8.77 21.51 1.39
N LEU A 100 -8.12 20.37 1.20
CA LEU A 100 -6.84 20.04 1.84
C LEU A 100 -5.72 20.81 1.14
N LYS A 101 -5.30 21.92 1.75
CA LYS A 101 -4.26 22.79 1.16
C LYS A 101 -2.88 22.14 1.15
N LYS A 102 -2.63 21.23 2.10
CA LYS A 102 -1.38 20.50 2.23
C LYS A 102 -1.65 19.13 2.83
N ASP A 103 -1.44 18.10 2.01
CA ASP A 103 -1.40 16.71 2.47
C ASP A 103 0.05 16.31 2.74
N VAL A 104 0.39 16.11 4.01
CA VAL A 104 1.74 15.68 4.43
C VAL A 104 1.78 14.17 4.67
N TYR A 105 0.61 13.51 4.80
CA TYR A 105 0.54 12.15 5.32
C TYR A 105 -0.34 11.20 4.50
N GLU A 106 -0.72 11.59 3.29
CA GLU A 106 -1.58 10.77 2.43
C GLU A 106 -2.87 10.34 3.17
N LEU A 107 -3.58 11.32 3.74
CA LEU A 107 -4.87 11.10 4.41
C LEU A 107 -5.84 10.15 3.65
N PRO A 108 -5.88 10.12 2.30
CA PRO A 108 -6.71 9.18 1.55
C PRO A 108 -6.46 7.69 1.84
N ARG A 109 -5.35 7.31 2.50
CA ARG A 109 -5.02 5.92 2.88
C ARG A 109 -5.87 5.38 4.03
N TYR A 110 -6.42 6.26 4.88
CA TYR A 110 -7.26 5.83 6.00
C TYR A 110 -8.70 5.64 5.55
N ALA A 111 -9.19 4.40 5.57
CA ALA A 111 -10.57 4.07 5.17
C ALA A 111 -11.62 4.92 5.92
N MET A 112 -11.45 5.07 7.24
CA MET A 112 -12.35 5.88 8.06
C MET A 112 -12.41 7.37 7.66
N VAL A 113 -11.35 7.93 7.07
CA VAL A 113 -11.40 9.30 6.54
C VAL A 113 -12.44 9.38 5.43
N ARG A 114 -12.45 8.42 4.50
CA ARG A 114 -13.43 8.40 3.41
C ARG A 114 -14.84 8.12 3.91
N GLU A 115 -15.00 7.33 4.97
CA GLU A 115 -16.31 6.99 5.55
C GLU A 115 -16.90 8.10 6.44
N ARG A 116 -16.05 8.86 7.14
CA ARG A 116 -16.46 9.81 8.18
C ARG A 116 -16.14 11.28 7.84
N MET A 117 -15.53 11.55 6.69
CA MET A 117 -15.34 12.89 6.13
C MET A 117 -15.94 12.98 4.74
N GLY A 118 -16.43 14.16 4.39
CA GLY A 118 -17.18 14.41 3.17
C GLY A 118 -18.47 15.17 3.44
N THR A 119 -19.43 14.99 2.54
CA THR A 119 -20.76 15.58 2.62
C THR A 119 -21.78 14.57 3.13
N PHE A 120 -22.56 14.98 4.13
CA PHE A 120 -23.59 14.18 4.76
C PHE A 120 -24.94 14.88 4.74
N LYS A 121 -26.00 14.07 4.73
CA LYS A 121 -27.39 14.50 4.76
C LYS A 121 -28.12 13.84 5.93
N CYS A 122 -28.91 14.63 6.63
CA CYS A 122 -29.96 14.12 7.50
C CYS A 122 -31.31 14.28 6.80
N ALA A 123 -31.99 13.15 6.55
CA ALA A 123 -33.36 13.14 6.06
C ALA A 123 -34.32 12.99 7.23
N LYS A 124 -35.21 13.96 7.47
CA LYS A 124 -36.17 13.91 8.59
C LYS A 124 -37.52 14.52 8.24
N ALA A 125 -38.56 14.11 8.97
CA ALA A 125 -39.85 14.80 8.93
C ALA A 125 -39.69 16.23 9.45
N GLY A 126 -40.08 17.23 8.65
CA GLY A 126 -39.98 18.65 9.02
C GLY A 126 -38.76 19.40 8.47
N GLY A 127 -37.91 18.76 7.66
CA GLY A 127 -36.92 19.45 6.84
C GLY A 127 -35.52 18.85 6.94
N ASP A 128 -34.93 18.59 5.78
CA ASP A 128 -33.59 18.02 5.65
C ASP A 128 -32.51 19.08 5.92
N TRP A 129 -31.34 18.63 6.39
CA TRP A 129 -30.15 19.46 6.47
C TRP A 129 -28.92 18.71 5.97
N ASN A 130 -27.93 19.46 5.48
CA ASN A 130 -26.70 18.92 4.95
C ASN A 130 -25.49 19.55 5.66
N VAL A 131 -24.44 18.75 5.83
CA VAL A 131 -23.18 19.20 6.43
C VAL A 131 -21.99 18.70 5.60
N ALA A 132 -20.97 19.53 5.49
CA ALA A 132 -19.65 19.16 4.98
C ALA A 132 -18.66 19.06 6.15
N ILE A 133 -17.96 17.94 6.25
CA ILE A 133 -16.89 17.68 7.21
C ILE A 133 -15.63 17.42 6.40
N GLU A 134 -14.79 18.43 6.23
CA GLU A 134 -13.67 18.38 5.29
C GLU A 134 -12.33 18.65 5.98
N PRO A 135 -11.28 17.88 5.66
CA PRO A 135 -9.93 18.17 6.12
C PRO A 135 -9.38 19.41 5.39
N GLN A 136 -8.78 20.33 6.13
CA GLN A 136 -8.19 21.56 5.60
C GLN A 136 -6.66 21.50 5.56
N TYR A 137 -6.08 20.85 6.57
CA TYR A 137 -4.64 20.74 6.77
C TYR A 137 -4.31 19.41 7.41
N SER A 138 -3.14 18.86 7.10
CA SER A 138 -2.55 17.75 7.82
C SER A 138 -1.11 18.08 8.19
N ARG A 139 -0.66 17.59 9.35
CA ARG A 139 0.73 17.69 9.77
C ARG A 139 1.10 16.55 10.71
N MET A 140 2.40 16.35 10.86
CA MET A 140 2.94 15.47 11.90
C MET A 140 3.36 16.29 13.12
N SER A 141 3.25 15.68 14.28
CA SER A 141 3.88 16.15 15.51
C SER A 141 4.41 14.94 16.26
N GLY A 142 5.27 15.14 17.25
CA GLY A 142 5.79 14.02 18.01
C GLY A 142 6.56 14.47 19.24
N ILE A 143 6.61 13.59 20.22
CA ILE A 143 7.45 13.73 21.41
C ILE A 143 8.22 12.43 21.57
N GLY A 144 9.54 12.52 21.56
CA GLY A 144 10.43 11.36 21.63
C GLY A 144 10.20 10.38 20.48
N SER A 145 9.85 9.14 20.83
CA SER A 145 9.62 8.02 19.91
C SER A 145 8.20 7.93 19.34
N THR A 146 7.33 8.88 19.71
CA THR A 146 5.92 8.88 19.32
C THR A 146 5.66 9.93 18.27
N THR A 147 5.08 9.50 17.14
CA THR A 147 4.65 10.35 16.04
C THR A 147 3.13 10.37 15.97
N MET A 148 2.54 11.55 15.98
CA MET A 148 1.12 11.80 15.86
C MET A 148 0.82 12.42 14.51
N VAL A 149 -0.21 11.93 13.83
CA VAL A 149 -0.77 12.55 12.65
C VAL A 149 -1.94 13.40 13.10
N LEU A 150 -1.84 14.71 12.83
CA LEU A 150 -2.88 15.68 13.15
C LEU A 150 -3.54 16.16 11.87
N VAL A 151 -4.86 16.31 11.95
CA VAL A 151 -5.69 16.83 10.87
C VAL A 151 -6.54 17.97 11.41
N THR A 152 -6.59 19.08 10.68
CA THR A 152 -7.52 20.18 10.96
C THR A 152 -8.78 19.95 10.16
N VAL A 153 -9.89 19.67 10.84
CA VAL A 153 -11.19 19.37 10.22
C VAL A 153 -12.11 20.58 10.36
N LYS A 154 -12.78 20.94 9.27
CA LYS A 154 -13.78 22.01 9.25
C LYS A 154 -15.15 21.44 8.96
N THR A 155 -16.11 21.79 9.81
CA THR A 155 -17.51 21.37 9.71
C THR A 155 -18.40 22.55 9.35
N ARG A 156 -19.22 22.43 8.31
CA ARG A 156 -20.09 23.52 7.83
C ARG A 156 -21.46 22.99 7.47
N VAL A 157 -22.50 23.75 7.81
CA VAL A 157 -23.82 23.56 7.20
C VAL A 157 -23.75 24.05 5.76
N ILE A 158 -24.29 23.25 4.84
CA ILE A 158 -24.33 23.57 3.41
C ILE A 158 -25.77 23.43 2.89
N ASP A 159 -26.08 24.14 1.81
CA ASP A 159 -27.35 23.97 1.12
C ASP A 159 -27.39 22.69 0.26
N ALA A 160 -28.58 22.33 -0.20
CA ALA A 160 -28.80 21.13 -1.01
C ALA A 160 -28.10 21.20 -2.40
N VAL A 161 -27.91 22.41 -2.94
CA VAL A 161 -27.25 22.62 -4.24
C VAL A 161 -25.77 22.28 -4.12
N THR A 162 -25.10 22.78 -3.08
CA THR A 162 -23.71 22.50 -2.74
C THR A 162 -23.53 21.02 -2.43
N ALA A 163 -24.44 20.41 -1.67
CA ALA A 163 -24.38 18.97 -1.40
C ALA A 163 -24.46 18.13 -2.68
N SER A 164 -25.33 18.52 -3.62
CA SER A 164 -25.46 17.86 -4.92
C SER A 164 -24.22 18.06 -5.80
N ALA A 165 -23.63 19.26 -5.79
CA ALA A 165 -22.39 19.55 -6.52
C ALA A 165 -21.21 18.71 -5.97
N ASN A 166 -21.12 18.56 -4.65
CA ASN A 166 -20.11 17.70 -4.02
C ASN A 166 -20.29 16.23 -4.42
N ALA A 167 -21.53 15.73 -4.50
CA ALA A 167 -21.83 14.38 -4.96
C ALA A 167 -21.36 14.14 -6.40
N GLN A 168 -21.67 15.06 -7.31
CA GLN A 168 -21.22 14.99 -8.72
C GLN A 168 -19.69 15.04 -8.83
N SER A 169 -19.05 15.89 -8.03
CA SER A 169 -17.59 15.99 -7.96
C SER A 169 -16.96 14.67 -7.50
N ALA A 170 -17.46 14.08 -6.42
CA ALA A 170 -16.94 12.81 -5.90
C ALA A 170 -17.14 11.66 -6.90
N ALA A 171 -18.31 11.59 -7.57
CA ALA A 171 -18.56 10.59 -8.60
C ALA A 171 -17.59 10.71 -9.79
N ARG A 172 -17.28 11.94 -10.23
CA ARG A 172 -16.31 12.17 -11.31
C ARG A 172 -14.90 11.71 -10.91
N GLU A 173 -14.48 11.97 -9.68
CA GLU A 173 -13.18 11.52 -9.19
C GLU A 173 -13.07 10.00 -9.10
N GLN A 174 -14.13 9.32 -8.63
CA GLN A 174 -14.18 7.86 -8.64
C GLN A 174 -14.05 7.29 -10.05
N GLN A 175 -14.70 7.89 -11.06
CA GLN A 175 -14.55 7.47 -12.45
C GLN A 175 -13.12 7.67 -12.98
N ILE A 176 -12.48 8.78 -12.64
CA ILE A 176 -11.08 9.04 -13.03
C ILE A 176 -10.15 8.01 -12.37
N GLN A 177 -10.33 7.75 -11.08
CA GLN A 177 -9.53 6.77 -10.35
C GLN A 177 -9.70 5.35 -10.91
N ALA A 178 -10.93 4.93 -11.19
CA ALA A 178 -11.21 3.63 -11.79
C ALA A 178 -10.55 3.47 -13.17
N ARG A 179 -10.64 4.51 -14.02
CA ARG A 179 -9.99 4.51 -15.35
C ARG A 179 -8.46 4.43 -15.24
N ASN A 180 -7.86 5.15 -14.31
CA ASN A 180 -6.41 5.13 -14.10
C ASN A 180 -5.95 3.74 -13.61
N GLN A 181 -6.70 3.11 -12.70
CA GLN A 181 -6.43 1.76 -12.22
C GLN A 181 -6.54 0.72 -13.34
N GLN A 182 -7.57 0.79 -14.17
CA GLN A 182 -7.73 -0.09 -15.33
C GLN A 182 -6.54 0.04 -16.30
N ARG A 183 -6.18 1.26 -16.68
CA ARG A 183 -5.02 1.51 -17.56
C ARG A 183 -3.72 0.96 -16.98
N GLN A 184 -3.53 1.11 -15.67
CA GLN A 184 -2.35 0.58 -14.98
C GLN A 184 -2.34 -0.96 -15.00
N GLN A 185 -3.49 -1.60 -14.80
CA GLN A 185 -3.61 -3.06 -14.88
C GLN A 185 -3.35 -3.57 -16.29
N GLU A 186 -3.90 -2.91 -17.31
CA GLU A 186 -3.66 -3.24 -18.73
C GLU A 186 -2.16 -3.16 -19.06
N TYR A 187 -1.49 -2.08 -18.66
CA TYR A 187 -0.04 -1.91 -18.84
C TYR A 187 0.77 -3.06 -18.22
N TYR A 188 0.46 -3.46 -16.98
CA TYR A 188 1.16 -4.58 -16.34
C TYR A 188 0.84 -5.94 -16.99
N GLN A 189 -0.38 -6.12 -17.51
CA GLN A 189 -0.73 -7.33 -18.25
C GLN A 189 0.02 -7.41 -19.57
N GLU A 190 0.18 -6.31 -20.29
CA GLU A 190 0.97 -6.24 -21.53
C GLU A 190 2.43 -6.57 -21.29
N LEU A 191 3.06 -5.99 -20.24
CA LEU A 191 4.42 -6.32 -19.86
C LEU A 191 4.59 -7.82 -19.59
N ARG A 192 3.68 -8.41 -18.79
CA ARG A 192 3.71 -9.85 -18.49
C ARG A 192 3.53 -10.70 -19.75
N ARG A 193 2.64 -10.30 -20.67
CA ARG A 193 2.45 -11.01 -21.95
C ARG A 193 3.72 -10.97 -22.80
N ALA A 194 4.35 -9.81 -22.92
CA ALA A 194 5.59 -9.66 -23.66
C ALA A 194 6.73 -10.48 -23.04
N GLU A 195 6.83 -10.55 -21.71
CA GLU A 195 7.80 -11.40 -21.02
C GLU A 195 7.56 -12.89 -21.28
N LEU A 196 6.31 -13.35 -21.19
CA LEU A 196 5.94 -14.74 -21.47
C LEU A 196 6.20 -15.10 -22.94
N GLU A 197 5.90 -14.20 -23.86
CA GLU A 197 6.17 -14.39 -25.29
C GLU A 197 7.68 -14.46 -25.57
N ARG A 198 8.48 -13.56 -24.97
CA ARG A 198 9.95 -13.62 -25.06
C ARG A 198 10.49 -14.94 -24.52
N ALA A 199 10.03 -15.38 -23.35
CA ALA A 199 10.43 -16.64 -22.77
C ALA A 199 10.02 -17.84 -23.64
N ALA A 200 8.81 -17.83 -24.20
CA ALA A 200 8.33 -18.88 -25.09
C ALA A 200 9.13 -18.91 -26.41
N ASN A 201 9.43 -17.75 -26.99
CA ASN A 201 10.25 -17.63 -28.20
C ASN A 201 11.68 -18.10 -27.94
N HIS A 202 12.25 -17.75 -26.78
CA HIS A 202 13.55 -18.24 -26.35
C HIS A 202 13.56 -19.76 -26.18
N GLN A 203 12.54 -20.34 -25.53
CA GLN A 203 12.43 -21.79 -25.40
C GLN A 203 12.29 -22.49 -26.75
N ARG A 204 11.56 -21.90 -27.71
CA ARG A 204 11.47 -22.40 -29.09
C ARG A 204 12.83 -22.32 -29.79
N TYR A 205 13.60 -21.25 -29.59
CA TYR A 205 14.96 -21.13 -30.13
C TYR A 205 15.87 -22.24 -29.61
N ILE A 206 15.87 -22.51 -28.30
CA ILE A 206 16.64 -23.59 -27.68
C ILE A 206 16.24 -24.94 -28.29
N ALA A 207 14.94 -25.21 -28.40
CA ALA A 207 14.43 -26.47 -28.95
C ALA A 207 14.76 -26.66 -30.45
N ALA A 208 14.83 -25.56 -31.22
CA ALA A 208 15.12 -25.58 -32.65
C ALA A 208 16.62 -25.67 -32.98
N ASN A 209 17.49 -25.25 -32.06
CA ASN A 209 18.95 -25.19 -32.27
C ASN A 209 19.73 -26.12 -31.33
N PRO A 210 19.42 -27.43 -31.27
CA PRO A 210 20.17 -28.35 -30.44
C PRO A 210 21.52 -28.67 -31.11
N PRO A 211 22.61 -28.85 -30.34
CA PRO A 211 23.94 -29.09 -30.91
C PRO A 211 23.98 -30.33 -31.82
N THR A 212 24.76 -30.27 -32.89
CA THR A 212 24.91 -31.34 -33.88
C THR A 212 26.36 -31.80 -33.99
N ILE A 213 26.60 -32.87 -34.75
CA ILE A 213 27.96 -33.42 -34.94
C ILE A 213 28.88 -32.38 -35.62
N ASN A 214 28.33 -31.48 -36.43
CA ASN A 214 29.10 -30.42 -37.08
C ASN A 214 29.53 -29.32 -36.11
N ASP A 215 28.94 -29.27 -34.91
CA ASP A 215 29.22 -28.25 -33.89
C ASP A 215 30.31 -28.71 -32.89
N ILE A 216 30.96 -29.85 -33.13
CA ILE A 216 32.06 -30.33 -32.29
C ILE A 216 33.20 -29.29 -32.30
N GLY A 217 33.67 -28.92 -31.12
CA GLY A 217 34.65 -27.86 -30.88
C GLY A 217 34.02 -26.50 -30.55
N HIS A 218 32.74 -26.27 -30.87
CA HIS A 218 32.07 -25.00 -30.61
C HIS A 218 31.52 -24.90 -29.18
N THR A 219 31.22 -23.65 -28.76
CA THR A 219 30.64 -23.34 -27.44
C THR A 219 29.13 -23.61 -27.44
N ILE A 220 28.66 -24.29 -26.41
CA ILE A 220 27.26 -24.57 -26.13
C ILE A 220 26.91 -24.10 -24.72
N CYS A 221 25.65 -23.72 -24.50
CA CYS A 221 25.17 -23.37 -23.17
C CYS A 221 23.85 -24.04 -22.83
N LYS A 222 23.55 -24.00 -21.54
CA LYS A 222 22.30 -24.48 -20.98
C LYS A 222 21.87 -23.60 -19.82
N GLU A 223 20.65 -23.10 -19.91
CA GLU A 223 19.99 -22.40 -18.81
C GLU A 223 19.42 -23.44 -17.85
N THR A 224 19.90 -23.42 -16.62
CA THR A 224 19.61 -24.46 -15.64
C THR A 224 19.79 -23.95 -14.22
N GLN A 225 19.31 -24.73 -13.28
CA GLN A 225 19.61 -24.53 -11.86
C GLN A 225 21.08 -24.86 -11.59
N LEU A 226 21.77 -23.91 -10.98
CA LEU A 226 23.15 -24.01 -10.51
C LEU A 226 23.16 -23.93 -8.99
N GLY A 227 23.99 -24.74 -8.34
CA GLY A 227 24.27 -24.61 -6.91
C GLY A 227 25.44 -23.65 -6.71
N ILE A 228 25.24 -22.50 -6.08
CA ILE A 228 26.32 -21.58 -5.72
C ILE A 228 26.71 -21.77 -4.27
N TYR A 229 28.00 -21.95 -4.01
CA TYR A 229 28.53 -22.15 -2.68
C TYR A 229 28.23 -20.93 -1.80
N THR A 230 27.60 -21.18 -0.65
CA THR A 230 27.15 -20.12 0.28
C THR A 230 28.27 -19.59 1.16
N GLY A 231 29.45 -20.22 1.14
CA GLY A 231 30.53 -19.93 2.09
C GLY A 231 30.40 -20.66 3.42
N LEU A 232 29.35 -21.49 3.59
CA LEU A 232 29.08 -22.21 4.84
C LEU A 232 29.40 -23.70 4.68
N ILE A 233 29.98 -24.28 5.74
CA ILE A 233 30.21 -25.71 5.90
C ILE A 233 29.37 -26.18 7.09
N VAL A 234 28.48 -27.15 6.88
CA VAL A 234 27.63 -27.74 7.92
C VAL A 234 27.98 -29.21 8.02
N LEU A 235 28.40 -29.66 9.21
CA LEU A 235 28.84 -31.05 9.46
C LEU A 235 29.93 -31.55 8.51
N GLY A 236 30.82 -30.66 8.07
CA GLY A 236 31.90 -30.98 7.12
C GLY A 236 31.50 -30.91 5.65
N GLU A 237 30.24 -30.62 5.32
CA GLU A 237 29.74 -30.53 3.95
C GLU A 237 29.48 -29.08 3.51
N PRO A 238 30.01 -28.66 2.33
CA PRO A 238 29.76 -27.33 1.78
C PRO A 238 28.29 -27.15 1.41
N GLN A 239 27.72 -26.01 1.79
CA GLN A 239 26.32 -25.70 1.52
C GLN A 239 26.18 -24.90 0.23
N TYR A 240 25.20 -25.26 -0.59
CA TYR A 240 24.92 -24.61 -1.87
C TYR A 240 23.53 -24.02 -1.89
N LYS A 241 23.40 -22.83 -2.49
CA LYS A 241 22.12 -22.19 -2.79
C LYS A 241 21.81 -22.37 -4.26
N THR A 242 20.62 -22.90 -4.56
CA THR A 242 20.14 -23.05 -5.94
C THR A 242 19.78 -21.68 -6.52
N ILE A 243 20.32 -21.35 -7.69
CA ILE A 243 19.96 -20.18 -8.50
C ILE A 243 19.70 -20.60 -9.95
N GLN A 244 18.93 -19.81 -10.69
CA GLN A 244 18.86 -19.95 -12.14
C GLN A 244 20.12 -19.33 -12.75
N GLY A 245 20.84 -20.06 -13.58
CA GLY A 245 22.07 -19.59 -14.23
C GLY A 245 22.30 -20.29 -15.56
N MET A 246 23.42 -19.96 -16.20
CA MET A 246 23.79 -20.52 -17.48
C MET A 246 25.11 -21.30 -17.33
N ALA A 247 25.07 -22.61 -17.58
CA ALA A 247 26.25 -23.43 -17.70
C ALA A 247 26.80 -23.31 -19.12
N ILE A 248 28.12 -23.16 -19.26
CA ILE A 248 28.79 -22.97 -20.54
C ILE A 248 29.85 -24.05 -20.71
N GLY A 249 29.93 -24.65 -21.89
CA GLY A 249 30.94 -25.64 -22.23
C GLY A 249 31.24 -25.68 -23.72
N SER A 250 32.27 -26.43 -24.11
CA SER A 250 32.55 -26.79 -25.49
C SER A 250 32.08 -28.21 -25.77
N LEU A 251 31.44 -28.41 -26.93
CA LEU A 251 31.03 -29.74 -27.37
C LEU A 251 32.26 -30.56 -27.80
N GLU A 252 32.54 -31.68 -27.16
CA GLU A 252 33.65 -32.57 -27.55
C GLU A 252 33.21 -33.75 -28.41
N ALA A 253 32.04 -34.30 -28.14
CA ALA A 253 31.49 -35.44 -28.87
C ALA A 253 29.99 -35.58 -28.63
N ILE A 254 29.33 -36.36 -29.47
CA ILE A 254 27.93 -36.78 -29.31
C ILE A 254 27.91 -38.31 -29.25
N SER A 255 27.07 -38.87 -28.38
CA SER A 255 26.91 -40.33 -28.24
C SER A 255 26.34 -40.96 -29.52
N ASN A 256 26.54 -42.27 -29.69
CA ASN A 256 26.09 -43.01 -30.88
C ASN A 256 24.57 -42.95 -31.10
N ASP A 257 23.79 -42.95 -30.01
CA ASP A 257 22.33 -42.79 -29.98
C ASP A 257 21.87 -41.32 -30.12
N ARG A 258 22.82 -40.37 -30.18
CA ARG A 258 22.62 -38.93 -30.31
C ARG A 258 21.83 -38.26 -29.18
N SER A 259 21.60 -38.94 -28.06
CA SER A 259 20.86 -38.40 -26.92
C SER A 259 21.75 -37.67 -25.91
N ASN A 260 23.06 -37.98 -25.89
CA ASN A 260 23.99 -37.42 -24.91
C ASN A 260 25.13 -36.66 -25.59
N LEU A 261 25.57 -35.60 -24.93
CA LEU A 261 26.67 -34.74 -25.33
C LEU A 261 27.84 -34.96 -24.37
N LYS A 262 29.04 -35.11 -24.92
CA LYS A 262 30.29 -34.99 -24.17
C LYS A 262 30.69 -33.53 -24.17
N ILE A 263 30.76 -32.93 -22.99
CA ILE A 263 30.89 -31.48 -22.83
C ILE A 263 32.13 -31.21 -21.99
N ASN A 264 33.02 -30.38 -22.51
CA ASN A 264 34.10 -29.78 -21.74
C ASN A 264 33.58 -28.50 -21.09
N LEU A 265 33.33 -28.54 -19.79
CA LEU A 265 32.85 -27.38 -19.04
C LEU A 265 33.86 -26.25 -19.13
N LYS A 266 33.37 -25.04 -19.40
CA LYS A 266 34.14 -23.79 -19.34
C LYS A 266 33.86 -23.02 -18.06
N GLY A 267 32.63 -23.10 -17.56
CA GLY A 267 32.21 -22.34 -16.39
C GLY A 267 30.71 -22.03 -16.36
N TRP A 268 30.35 -20.97 -15.65
CA TRP A 268 29.01 -20.38 -15.67
C TRP A 268 29.07 -18.89 -16.00
N LEU A 269 27.96 -18.37 -16.50
CA LEU A 269 27.81 -16.93 -16.69
C LEU A 269 27.59 -16.24 -15.34
N ASN A 270 28.49 -15.32 -14.98
CA ASN A 270 28.31 -14.40 -13.86
C ASN A 270 28.33 -12.95 -14.39
N GLY A 271 27.16 -12.32 -14.43
CA GLY A 271 27.01 -11.02 -15.09
C GLY A 271 27.37 -11.10 -16.58
N ASN A 272 28.43 -10.41 -16.99
CA ASN A 272 28.91 -10.37 -18.38
C ASN A 272 30.19 -11.20 -18.60
N SER A 273 30.64 -11.98 -17.63
CA SER A 273 31.87 -12.79 -17.73
C SER A 273 31.62 -14.26 -17.40
N ILE A 274 32.45 -15.13 -17.98
CA ILE A 274 32.46 -16.56 -17.66
C ILE A 274 33.37 -16.76 -16.45
N GLU A 275 32.80 -17.26 -15.35
CA GLU A 275 33.56 -17.69 -14.18
C GLU A 275 33.71 -19.20 -14.16
N SER A 276 34.83 -19.68 -13.63
CA SER A 276 35.18 -21.10 -13.54
C SER A 276 35.68 -21.42 -12.14
N GLY A 277 35.25 -22.56 -11.60
CA GLY A 277 35.74 -23.09 -10.33
C GLY A 277 34.69 -23.84 -9.54
N THR A 278 35.03 -24.16 -8.29
CA THR A 278 34.20 -24.98 -7.37
C THR A 278 33.08 -24.21 -6.68
N ARG A 279 32.99 -22.90 -6.94
CA ARG A 279 31.98 -22.02 -6.35
C ARG A 279 30.60 -22.21 -6.96
N ALA A 280 30.52 -22.80 -8.15
CA ALA A 280 29.26 -23.20 -8.77
C ALA A 280 29.30 -24.69 -9.13
N ILE A 281 28.18 -25.38 -8.93
CA ILE A 281 28.00 -26.77 -9.30
C ILE A 281 26.79 -26.94 -10.23
N TYR A 282 26.93 -27.83 -11.21
CA TYR A 282 25.88 -28.32 -12.09
C TYR A 282 25.77 -29.83 -11.90
N LYS A 283 24.59 -30.35 -11.50
CA LYS A 283 24.39 -31.79 -11.20
C LYS A 283 25.50 -32.38 -10.32
N GLN A 284 25.78 -31.70 -9.18
CA GLN A 284 26.84 -32.06 -8.23
C GLN A 284 28.28 -31.99 -8.80
N THR A 285 28.44 -31.52 -10.03
CA THR A 285 29.75 -31.38 -10.67
C THR A 285 30.19 -29.91 -10.65
N PRO A 286 31.39 -29.60 -10.13
CA PRO A 286 31.96 -28.26 -10.21
C PRO A 286 32.00 -27.73 -11.66
N LEU A 287 31.57 -26.49 -11.86
CA LEU A 287 31.68 -25.79 -13.14
C LEU A 287 33.09 -25.20 -13.30
N GLU A 288 34.05 -26.10 -13.38
CA GLU A 288 35.48 -25.83 -13.52
C GLU A 288 35.92 -26.09 -14.96
N SER A 289 36.67 -25.16 -15.53
CA SER A 289 37.21 -25.22 -16.88
C SER A 289 38.06 -26.48 -17.08
N GLY A 290 37.85 -27.19 -18.19
CA GLY A 290 38.57 -28.42 -18.53
C GLY A 290 37.92 -29.68 -17.99
N ARG A 291 36.88 -29.56 -17.15
CA ARG A 291 36.16 -30.73 -16.63
C ARG A 291 35.19 -31.27 -17.67
N VAL A 292 35.31 -32.57 -17.95
CA VAL A 292 34.46 -33.23 -18.94
C VAL A 292 33.29 -33.92 -18.27
N ILE A 293 32.08 -33.69 -18.79
CA ILE A 293 30.86 -34.37 -18.38
C ILE A 293 30.15 -34.99 -19.58
N TRP A 294 29.30 -35.97 -19.30
CA TRP A 294 28.25 -36.41 -20.22
C TRP A 294 26.91 -35.89 -19.71
N ASP A 295 26.15 -35.24 -20.58
CA ASP A 295 24.80 -34.79 -20.24
C ASP A 295 23.81 -35.06 -21.39
N ASN A 296 22.53 -35.16 -21.05
CA ASN A 296 21.46 -35.22 -22.04
C ASN A 296 21.47 -33.92 -22.86
N LYS A 297 21.36 -34.07 -24.18
CA LYS A 297 21.23 -33.01 -25.18
C LYS A 297 20.14 -31.98 -24.87
N ASP A 298 19.06 -32.39 -24.19
CA ASP A 298 17.92 -31.55 -23.88
C ASP A 298 18.32 -30.26 -23.13
N GLY A 299 17.91 -29.13 -23.70
CA GLY A 299 18.16 -27.79 -23.14
C GLY A 299 19.56 -27.23 -23.39
N TRP A 300 20.46 -27.99 -24.02
CA TRP A 300 21.70 -27.43 -24.57
C TRP A 300 21.44 -26.82 -25.94
N TYR A 301 22.05 -25.66 -26.19
CA TYR A 301 21.94 -24.94 -27.46
C TYR A 301 23.26 -24.23 -27.80
N MET A 302 23.40 -23.84 -29.07
CA MET A 302 24.57 -23.08 -29.55
C MET A 302 24.57 -21.66 -29.00
N CYS A 303 25.72 -21.22 -28.50
CA CYS A 303 25.87 -19.89 -27.92
C CYS A 303 26.72 -18.95 -28.74
N ASP A 304 26.29 -17.69 -28.79
CA ASP A 304 26.99 -16.58 -29.46
C ASP A 304 27.92 -15.83 -28.48
N TYR A 305 28.76 -16.57 -27.73
CA TYR A 305 29.78 -16.01 -26.82
C TYR A 305 31.20 -16.23 -27.35
#